data_AF-A0A9C8K7V8-F1
#
_entry.id   AF-A0A9C8K7V8-F1
#
_cell.length_a   1.000
_cell.length_b   1.000
_cell.length_c   1.000
_cell.angle_alpha   90.00
_cell.angle_beta   90.00
_cell.angle_gamma   90.00
#
_symmetry.space_group_name_H-M   'P 1'
#
loop_
_entity.id
_entity.type
_entity.pdbx_description
1 polymer ?
#
loop_
_entity_poly.entity_id
_entity_poly.type
_entity_poly.pdbx_seq_one_letter_code
_entity_poly.pdbx_strand_id
1 'polypeptide(L)'
;MGDSASQSGVKPIIGSTISWADLIKDIAELIGRSPTSGIDSYKYKLSDYASFLATVNEFRTGNTQNPLKIIQNANDILDHLHFGFLMYGKSSLFFHILEQTDLKITSVRAKNYRVAIVTGTLGQWKQAIINILTNKSTSEAQWVFSYCYDFFQSIGLQSVWADYRKKQTGDHTYLLEYKK
;
A
#
# COMPACT_ATOMS: atom_id res chain seq x y z
N MET A 1 24.48 7.44 31.69
CA MET A 1 23.67 6.35 31.12
C MET A 1 22.98 6.90 29.88
N GLY A 2 23.59 6.68 28.71
CA GLY A 2 23.04 7.15 27.44
C GLY A 2 21.93 6.23 27.00
N ASP A 3 20.71 6.73 26.98
CA ASP A 3 19.54 6.05 26.45
C ASP A 3 19.76 5.90 24.94
N SER A 4 20.25 4.73 24.52
CA SER A 4 20.42 4.43 23.10
C SER A 4 19.02 4.37 22.50
N ALA A 5 18.60 5.46 21.86
CA ALA A 5 17.37 5.53 21.09
C ALA A 5 17.33 4.31 20.17
N SER A 6 16.51 3.32 20.52
CA SER A 6 16.24 2.19 19.64
C SER A 6 15.49 2.76 18.44
N GLN A 7 16.23 3.17 17.41
CA GLN A 7 15.64 3.64 16.17
C GLN A 7 14.77 2.52 15.64
N SER A 8 13.51 2.82 15.39
CA SER A 8 12.60 1.91 14.73
C SER A 8 12.98 1.86 13.26
N GLY A 9 12.68 0.76 12.60
CA GLY A 9 12.94 0.63 11.18
C GLY A 9 11.89 -0.19 10.48
N VAL A 10 11.79 0.04 9.17
CA VAL A 10 10.83 -0.58 8.28
C VAL A 10 11.48 -0.83 6.93
N LYS A 11 11.24 -2.00 6.36
CA LYS A 11 11.76 -2.39 5.05
C LYS A 11 10.73 -3.25 4.32
N PRO A 12 10.41 -2.98 3.04
CA PRO A 12 9.57 -3.87 2.25
C PRO A 12 10.30 -5.21 2.04
N ILE A 13 9.61 -6.32 2.29
CA ILE A 13 10.17 -7.68 2.12
C ILE A 13 9.24 -8.61 1.33
N ILE A 14 7.97 -8.24 1.16
CA ILE A 14 6.97 -9.02 0.43
C ILE A 14 6.24 -8.08 -0.52
N GLY A 15 6.10 -8.49 -1.78
CA GLY A 15 5.30 -7.81 -2.80
C GLY A 15 4.76 -8.83 -3.80
N SER A 16 3.62 -8.51 -4.40
CA SER A 16 2.97 -9.39 -5.38
C SER A 16 3.72 -9.41 -6.71
N THR A 17 3.79 -10.56 -7.36
CA THR A 17 4.34 -10.70 -8.72
C THR A 17 3.22 -11.04 -9.68
N ILE A 18 3.14 -10.32 -10.81
CA ILE A 18 2.11 -10.54 -11.82
C ILE A 18 2.74 -11.25 -13.02
N SER A 19 2.24 -12.44 -13.38
CA SER A 19 2.62 -13.10 -14.63
C SER A 19 1.82 -12.52 -15.79
N TRP A 20 2.32 -11.42 -16.37
CA TRP A 20 1.60 -10.69 -17.41
C TRP A 20 1.36 -11.50 -18.69
N ALA A 21 2.34 -12.31 -19.09
CA ALA A 21 2.23 -13.11 -20.31
C ALA A 21 1.09 -14.13 -20.18
N ASP A 22 1.03 -14.86 -19.07
CA ASP A 22 -0.02 -15.84 -18.81
C ASP A 22 -1.37 -15.15 -18.62
N LEU A 23 -1.41 -14.06 -17.84
CA LEU A 23 -2.63 -13.31 -17.58
C LEU A 23 -3.30 -12.82 -18.87
N ILE A 24 -2.54 -12.18 -19.77
CA ILE A 24 -3.09 -11.62 -21.01
C ILE A 24 -3.51 -12.75 -21.95
N LYS A 25 -2.66 -13.77 -22.13
CA LYS A 25 -2.92 -14.88 -23.02
C LYS A 25 -4.16 -15.66 -22.58
N ASP A 26 -4.18 -16.14 -21.34
CA ASP A 26 -5.23 -17.02 -20.85
C ASP A 26 -6.56 -16.29 -20.75
N ILE A 27 -6.56 -15.03 -20.30
CA ILE A 27 -7.80 -14.26 -20.27
C ILE A 27 -8.31 -14.03 -21.69
N ALA A 28 -7.47 -13.55 -22.63
CA ALA A 28 -7.92 -13.28 -23.99
C ALA A 28 -8.50 -14.52 -24.68
N GLU A 29 -7.89 -15.70 -24.47
CA GLU A 29 -8.41 -16.98 -24.96
C GLU A 29 -9.77 -17.35 -24.33
N LEU A 30 -9.94 -17.12 -23.02
CA LEU A 30 -11.15 -17.51 -22.29
C LEU A 30 -12.34 -16.55 -22.49
N ILE A 31 -12.10 -15.24 -22.56
CA ILE A 31 -13.17 -14.22 -22.65
C ILE A 31 -13.37 -13.65 -24.06
N GLY A 32 -12.52 -14.03 -25.03
CA GLY A 32 -12.63 -13.60 -26.43
C GLY A 32 -12.32 -12.11 -26.67
N ARG A 33 -11.68 -11.42 -25.71
CA ARG A 33 -11.26 -10.02 -25.82
C ARG A 33 -10.00 -9.75 -25.01
N SER A 34 -9.23 -8.72 -25.39
CA SER A 34 -8.09 -8.29 -24.58
C SER A 34 -8.55 -7.67 -23.24
N PRO A 35 -7.96 -8.06 -22.10
CA PRO A 35 -8.28 -7.47 -20.80
C PRO A 35 -7.46 -6.20 -20.49
N THR A 36 -6.61 -5.76 -21.43
CA THR A 36 -5.77 -4.57 -21.31
C THR A 36 -6.18 -3.45 -22.26
N SER A 37 -7.31 -3.58 -22.98
CA SER A 37 -7.65 -2.67 -24.08
C SER A 37 -7.78 -1.20 -23.62
N GLY A 38 -8.26 -0.96 -22.40
CA GLY A 38 -8.31 0.39 -21.83
C GLY A 38 -6.97 0.89 -21.30
N ILE A 39 -6.03 0.00 -21.00
CA ILE A 39 -4.65 0.35 -20.64
C ILE A 39 -3.85 0.67 -21.90
N ASP A 40 -4.00 -0.12 -22.95
CA ASP A 40 -3.28 0.04 -24.22
C ASP A 40 -3.64 1.36 -24.93
N SER A 41 -4.88 1.81 -24.75
CA SER A 41 -5.35 3.12 -25.23
C SER A 41 -4.98 4.29 -24.31
N TYR A 42 -4.41 4.02 -23.13
CA TYR A 42 -4.04 5.06 -22.17
C TYR A 42 -2.69 5.69 -22.53
N LYS A 43 -2.67 7.03 -22.58
CA LYS A 43 -1.50 7.79 -23.07
C LYS A 43 -0.25 7.67 -22.20
N TYR A 44 -0.41 7.35 -20.91
CA TYR A 44 0.70 7.33 -19.96
C TYR A 44 1.02 5.91 -19.52
N LYS A 45 2.31 5.59 -19.37
CA LYS A 45 2.75 4.31 -18.86
C LYS A 45 2.37 4.18 -17.38
N LEU A 46 1.59 3.15 -17.05
CA LEU A 46 1.27 2.75 -15.68
C LEU A 46 2.36 1.80 -15.15
N SER A 47 2.50 1.72 -13.82
CA SER A 47 3.30 0.64 -13.22
C SER A 47 2.58 -0.70 -13.34
N ASP A 48 3.30 -1.81 -13.21
CA ASP A 48 2.71 -3.14 -13.28
C ASP A 48 1.58 -3.32 -12.27
N TYR A 49 1.72 -2.80 -11.04
CA TYR A 49 0.63 -2.86 -10.06
C TYR A 49 -0.59 -2.04 -10.49
N ALA A 50 -0.39 -0.82 -11.00
CA ALA A 50 -1.48 0.03 -11.47
C ALA A 50 -2.19 -0.57 -12.70
N SER A 51 -1.42 -1.09 -13.66
CA SER A 51 -1.92 -1.82 -14.81
C SER A 51 -2.74 -3.03 -14.37
N PHE A 52 -2.24 -3.83 -13.42
CA PHE A 52 -2.93 -5.02 -12.95
C PHE A 52 -4.29 -4.68 -12.33
N LEU A 53 -4.36 -3.67 -11.46
CA LEU A 53 -5.63 -3.22 -10.87
C LEU A 53 -6.61 -2.72 -11.94
N ALA A 54 -6.12 -2.00 -12.97
CA ALA A 54 -6.94 -1.57 -14.09
C ALA A 54 -7.47 -2.76 -14.92
N THR A 55 -6.62 -3.77 -15.19
CA THR A 55 -6.99 -5.02 -15.86
C THR A 55 -8.06 -5.78 -15.09
N VAL A 56 -7.92 -5.92 -13.77
CA VAL A 56 -8.92 -6.59 -12.92
C VAL A 56 -10.26 -5.83 -12.99
N ASN A 57 -10.24 -4.50 -13.00
CA ASN A 57 -11.45 -3.74 -13.21
C ASN A 57 -12.06 -3.97 -14.59
N GLU A 58 -11.25 -3.98 -15.65
CA GLU A 58 -11.69 -4.27 -17.03
C GLU A 58 -12.35 -5.64 -17.15
N PHE A 59 -11.80 -6.61 -16.44
CA PHE A 59 -12.34 -7.96 -16.34
C PHE A 59 -13.73 -7.93 -15.69
N ARG A 60 -13.88 -7.17 -14.59
CA ARG A 60 -15.15 -7.05 -13.85
C ARG A 60 -16.24 -6.28 -14.59
N THR A 61 -15.90 -5.16 -15.25
CA THR A 61 -16.89 -4.22 -15.79
C THR A 61 -17.05 -4.28 -17.31
N GLY A 62 -16.13 -4.92 -18.03
CA GLY A 62 -16.12 -4.90 -19.49
C GLY A 62 -15.70 -3.57 -20.11
N ASN A 63 -15.41 -2.55 -19.31
CA ASN A 63 -15.04 -1.23 -19.77
C ASN A 63 -14.08 -0.56 -18.79
N THR A 64 -12.93 -0.16 -19.30
CA THR A 64 -11.94 0.60 -18.55
C THR A 64 -12.03 2.06 -18.97
N GLN A 65 -12.72 2.84 -18.13
CA GLN A 65 -12.53 4.28 -18.12
C GLN A 65 -11.09 4.61 -17.66
N ASN A 66 -10.78 5.90 -17.52
CA ASN A 66 -9.48 6.40 -17.01
C ASN A 66 -8.91 5.53 -15.87
N PRO A 67 -7.82 4.76 -16.10
CA PRO A 67 -7.25 3.81 -15.14
C PRO A 67 -6.94 4.40 -13.76
N LEU A 68 -6.55 5.67 -13.71
CA LEU A 68 -6.23 6.34 -12.44
C LEU A 68 -7.46 6.55 -11.57
N LYS A 69 -8.62 6.86 -12.18
CA LYS A 69 -9.89 7.02 -11.45
C LYS A 69 -10.40 5.68 -10.90
N ILE A 70 -10.12 4.60 -11.62
CA ILE A 70 -10.43 3.25 -11.16
C ILE A 70 -9.61 2.97 -9.90
N ILE A 71 -8.29 3.13 -9.95
CA ILE A 71 -7.38 2.85 -8.82
C ILE A 71 -7.74 3.69 -7.58
N GLN A 72 -8.13 4.95 -7.77
CA GLN A 72 -8.57 5.83 -6.69
C GLN A 72 -9.80 5.27 -5.94
N ASN A 73 -10.75 4.67 -6.67
CA ASN A 73 -12.00 4.13 -6.15
C ASN A 73 -12.02 2.59 -6.03
N ALA A 74 -10.86 1.93 -6.17
CA ALA A 74 -10.73 0.49 -6.40
C ALA A 74 -10.95 -0.38 -5.15
N ASN A 75 -11.76 0.04 -4.17
CA ASN A 75 -11.79 -0.51 -2.80
C ASN A 75 -11.60 -2.04 -2.73
N ASP A 76 -12.47 -2.82 -3.38
CA ASP A 76 -12.42 -4.29 -3.39
C ASP A 76 -11.32 -4.85 -4.30
N ILE A 77 -10.99 -4.16 -5.40
CA ILE A 77 -9.93 -4.60 -6.32
C ILE A 77 -8.53 -4.49 -5.68
N LEU A 78 -8.34 -3.58 -4.72
CA LEU A 78 -7.08 -3.47 -3.98
C LEU A 78 -6.73 -4.77 -3.24
N ASP A 79 -7.71 -5.61 -2.94
CA ASP A 79 -7.49 -6.85 -2.20
C ASP A 79 -6.75 -7.94 -3.00
N HIS A 80 -6.60 -7.76 -4.32
CA HIS A 80 -5.80 -8.67 -5.14
C HIS A 80 -4.29 -8.48 -5.00
N LEU A 81 -3.83 -7.36 -4.42
CA LEU A 81 -2.41 -7.10 -4.19
C LEU A 81 -2.07 -7.22 -2.72
N HIS A 82 -1.01 -7.99 -2.42
CA HIS A 82 -0.50 -8.21 -1.08
C HIS A 82 0.92 -7.67 -0.92
N PHE A 83 1.16 -7.05 0.23
CA PHE A 83 2.46 -6.48 0.58
C PHE A 83 2.80 -6.77 2.03
N GLY A 84 4.10 -6.81 2.31
CA GLY A 84 4.58 -7.01 3.67
C GLY A 84 5.93 -6.35 3.93
N PHE A 85 6.09 -5.92 5.17
CA PHE A 85 7.23 -5.17 5.65
C PHE A 85 7.82 -5.85 6.87
N LEU A 86 9.15 -5.86 6.93
CA LEU A 86 9.90 -6.15 8.14
C LEU A 86 9.97 -4.86 8.94
N MET A 87 9.43 -4.89 10.15
CA MET A 87 9.43 -3.75 11.07
C MET A 87 10.17 -4.14 12.36
N TYR A 88 10.89 -3.20 12.94
CA TYR A 88 11.43 -3.35 14.30
C TYR A 88 11.25 -2.07 15.09
N GLY A 89 10.99 -2.20 16.38
CA GLY A 89 10.66 -1.05 17.24
C GLY A 89 10.22 -1.49 18.64
N LYS A 90 9.75 -0.54 19.45
CA LYS A 90 9.27 -0.83 20.81
C LYS A 90 7.97 -1.64 20.76
N SER A 91 7.67 -2.39 21.83
CA SER A 91 6.39 -3.13 21.90
C SER A 91 5.17 -2.21 21.74
N SER A 92 5.26 -0.98 22.24
CA SER A 92 4.21 0.05 22.11
C SER A 92 3.86 0.38 20.66
N LEU A 93 4.85 0.37 19.74
CA LEU A 93 4.59 0.55 18.31
C LEU A 93 3.65 -0.54 17.79
N PHE A 94 3.96 -1.80 18.08
CA PHE A 94 3.17 -2.93 17.57
C PHE A 94 1.79 -3.01 18.21
N PHE A 95 1.66 -2.67 19.50
CA PHE A 95 0.33 -2.52 20.13
C PHE A 95 -0.49 -1.43 19.43
N HIS A 96 0.11 -0.27 19.15
CA HIS A 96 -0.57 0.81 18.41
C HIS A 96 -1.01 0.37 17.01
N ILE A 97 -0.17 -0.38 16.28
CA ILE A 97 -0.54 -0.90 14.96
C ILE A 97 -1.71 -1.89 15.07
N LEU A 98 -1.69 -2.80 16.04
CA LEU A 98 -2.77 -3.78 16.26
C LEU A 98 -4.11 -3.11 16.63
N GLU A 99 -4.07 -2.00 17.37
CA GLU A 99 -5.29 -1.28 17.78
C GLU A 99 -5.90 -0.44 16.66
N GLN A 100 -5.12 -0.06 15.65
CA GLN A 100 -5.54 0.91 14.63
C GLN A 100 -5.70 0.32 13.24
N THR A 101 -5.31 -0.94 13.03
CA THR A 101 -5.22 -1.55 11.71
C THR A 101 -5.60 -3.03 11.73
N ASP A 102 -6.14 -3.51 10.61
CA ASP A 102 -6.42 -4.94 10.39
C ASP A 102 -5.23 -5.69 9.77
N LEU A 103 -4.01 -5.12 9.86
CA LEU A 103 -2.82 -5.74 9.32
C LEU A 103 -2.42 -6.96 10.16
N LYS A 104 -2.02 -8.03 9.48
CA LYS A 104 -1.52 -9.23 10.15
C LYS A 104 -0.09 -8.99 10.63
N ILE A 105 0.14 -9.16 11.93
CA ILE A 105 1.46 -9.00 12.55
C ILE A 105 1.95 -10.34 13.11
N THR A 106 3.11 -10.80 12.65
CA THR A 106 3.84 -11.92 13.26
C THR A 106 5.12 -11.39 13.86
N SER A 107 5.29 -11.45 15.18
CA SER A 107 6.42 -10.80 15.86
C SER A 107 7.15 -11.67 16.88
N VAL A 108 8.45 -11.42 17.01
CA VAL A 108 9.34 -12.04 18.01
C VAL A 108 10.01 -10.94 18.84
N ARG A 109 10.30 -11.26 20.12
CA ARG A 109 11.08 -10.36 20.99
C ARG A 109 12.57 -10.51 20.67
N ALA A 110 13.27 -9.40 20.47
CA ALA A 110 14.71 -9.34 20.24
C ALA A 110 15.35 -8.33 21.20
N LYS A 111 15.98 -8.83 22.27
CA LYS A 111 16.56 -8.00 23.35
C LYS A 111 15.54 -6.97 23.89
N ASN A 112 15.74 -5.70 23.54
CA ASN A 112 14.96 -4.53 24.01
C ASN A 112 13.91 -4.04 23.01
N TYR A 113 13.76 -4.71 21.86
CA TYR A 113 12.77 -4.36 20.83
C TYR A 113 12.00 -5.60 20.37
N ARG A 114 10.96 -5.40 19.56
CA ARG A 114 10.31 -6.46 18.81
C ARG A 114 10.67 -6.32 17.34
N VAL A 115 10.81 -7.47 16.68
CA VAL A 115 10.90 -7.56 15.22
C VAL A 115 9.62 -8.23 14.75
N ALA A 116 8.99 -7.66 13.73
CA ALA A 116 7.74 -8.17 13.21
C ALA A 116 7.74 -8.19 11.67
N ILE A 117 7.09 -9.20 11.13
CA ILE A 117 6.61 -9.20 9.76
C ILE A 117 5.16 -8.72 9.81
N VAL A 118 4.90 -7.59 9.14
CA VAL A 118 3.56 -7.00 9.03
C VAL A 118 3.10 -7.15 7.59
N THR A 119 1.95 -7.77 7.37
CA THR A 119 1.42 -8.11 6.04
C THR A 119 -0.04 -7.74 5.92
N GLY A 120 -0.47 -7.43 4.71
CA GLY A 120 -1.87 -7.20 4.40
C GLY A 120 -2.10 -6.99 2.91
N THR A 121 -3.37 -6.91 2.53
CA THR A 121 -3.77 -6.48 1.19
C THR A 121 -3.47 -4.98 1.00
N LEU A 122 -3.42 -4.51 -0.24
CA LEU A 122 -3.27 -3.08 -0.52
C LEU A 122 -4.46 -2.28 0.02
N GLY A 123 -5.66 -2.86 0.07
CA GLY A 123 -6.83 -2.27 0.72
C GLY A 123 -6.62 -2.06 2.21
N GLN A 124 -6.12 -3.08 2.91
CA GLN A 124 -5.75 -3.00 4.33
C GLN A 124 -4.64 -1.97 4.57
N TRP A 125 -3.61 -1.93 3.71
CA TRP A 125 -2.55 -0.93 3.79
C TRP A 125 -3.07 0.49 3.54
N LYS A 126 -3.99 0.69 2.59
CA LYS A 126 -4.67 1.97 2.35
C LYS A 126 -5.32 2.47 3.62
N GLN A 127 -6.17 1.65 4.24
CA GLN A 127 -6.89 2.02 5.46
C GLN A 127 -5.93 2.24 6.64
N ALA A 128 -4.94 1.37 6.82
CA ALA A 128 -3.97 1.48 7.91
C ALA A 128 -3.16 2.78 7.83
N ILE A 129 -2.69 3.15 6.64
CA ILE A 129 -1.98 4.42 6.40
C ILE A 129 -2.89 5.62 6.65
N ILE A 130 -4.14 5.58 6.18
CA ILE A 130 -5.11 6.64 6.45
C ILE A 130 -5.32 6.77 7.97
N ASN A 131 -5.63 5.68 8.67
CA ASN A 131 -5.87 5.69 10.11
C ASN A 131 -4.68 6.27 10.88
N ILE A 132 -3.46 5.85 10.56
CA ILE A 132 -2.28 6.26 11.32
C ILE A 132 -1.82 7.68 10.97
N LEU A 133 -1.92 8.10 9.71
CA LEU A 133 -1.42 9.41 9.26
C LEU A 133 -2.49 10.51 9.25
N THR A 134 -3.78 10.20 9.42
CA THR A 134 -4.81 11.23 9.64
C THR A 134 -5.03 11.49 11.13
N ASN A 135 -4.94 10.45 11.95
CA ASN A 135 -5.02 10.59 13.40
C ASN A 135 -3.66 10.97 13.96
N LYS A 136 -3.64 11.78 15.03
CA LYS A 136 -2.40 12.09 15.77
C LYS A 136 -1.90 10.83 16.48
N SER A 137 -1.21 9.96 15.74
CA SER A 137 -0.56 8.76 16.25
C SER A 137 0.77 9.09 16.94
N THR A 138 1.42 8.10 17.54
CA THR A 138 2.78 8.26 18.06
C THR A 138 3.75 8.64 16.94
N SER A 139 4.78 9.45 17.24
CA SER A 139 5.79 9.86 16.24
C SER A 139 6.48 8.66 15.57
N GLU A 140 6.66 7.57 16.32
CA GLU A 140 7.23 6.31 15.83
C GLU A 140 6.32 5.67 14.77
N ALA A 141 5.01 5.55 15.05
CA ALA A 141 4.05 5.01 14.10
C ALA A 141 3.90 5.90 12.86
N GLN A 142 3.86 7.23 13.04
CA GLN A 142 3.81 8.19 11.92
C GLN A 142 5.01 8.05 10.99
N TRP A 143 6.21 7.89 11.55
CA TRP A 143 7.42 7.70 10.75
C TRP A 143 7.38 6.39 9.95
N VAL A 144 7.03 5.26 10.58
CA VAL A 144 6.93 3.96 9.91
C VAL A 144 5.91 3.99 8.78
N PHE A 145 4.73 4.58 9.02
CA PHE A 145 3.66 4.60 8.02
C PHE A 145 3.86 5.66 6.95
N SER A 146 4.58 6.76 7.23
CA SER A 146 5.06 7.69 6.20
C SER A 146 5.99 6.96 5.23
N TYR A 147 6.93 6.16 5.75
CA TYR A 147 7.80 5.33 4.90
C TYR A 147 7.00 4.32 4.05
N CYS A 148 6.03 3.60 4.65
CA CYS A 148 5.18 2.68 3.89
C CYS A 148 4.41 3.40 2.78
N TYR A 149 3.83 4.57 3.07
CA TYR A 149 3.16 5.39 2.07
C TYR A 149 4.13 5.75 0.93
N ASP A 150 5.33 6.26 1.24
CA ASP A 150 6.31 6.66 0.24
C ASP A 150 6.79 5.48 -0.62
N PHE A 151 6.95 4.31 -0.01
CA PHE A 151 7.19 3.07 -0.76
C PHE A 151 6.09 2.81 -1.78
N PHE A 152 4.81 2.88 -1.39
CA PHE A 152 3.69 2.69 -2.32
C PHE A 152 3.66 3.74 -3.44
N GLN A 153 3.97 5.00 -3.14
CA GLN A 153 4.13 6.02 -4.18
C GLN A 153 5.24 5.64 -5.17
N SER A 154 6.38 5.16 -4.67
CA SER A 154 7.55 4.84 -5.49
C SER A 154 7.33 3.68 -6.46
N ILE A 155 6.43 2.75 -6.13
CA ILE A 155 6.07 1.61 -7.00
C ILE A 155 4.86 1.90 -7.91
N GLY A 156 4.46 3.16 -8.02
CA GLY A 156 3.41 3.60 -8.94
C GLY A 156 1.98 3.47 -8.43
N LEU A 157 1.78 3.36 -7.11
CA LEU A 157 0.46 3.25 -6.48
C LEU A 157 -0.02 4.59 -5.88
N GLN A 158 0.48 5.73 -6.35
CA GLN A 158 0.12 7.05 -5.86
C GLN A 158 -1.38 7.34 -5.91
N SER A 159 -2.07 6.84 -6.94
CA SER A 159 -3.49 7.10 -7.16
C SER A 159 -4.39 6.50 -6.08
N VAL A 160 -3.91 5.49 -5.33
CA VAL A 160 -4.67 4.85 -4.24
C VAL A 160 -5.02 5.85 -3.12
N TRP A 161 -4.18 6.86 -2.91
CA TRP A 161 -4.40 7.94 -1.94
C TRP A 161 -4.60 9.30 -2.61
N ALA A 162 -5.10 9.34 -3.85
CA ALA A 162 -5.27 10.58 -4.59
C ALA A 162 -6.20 11.60 -3.89
N ASP A 163 -7.12 11.13 -3.05
CA ASP A 163 -8.02 11.99 -2.24
C ASP A 163 -7.33 12.67 -1.07
N TYR A 164 -6.07 12.32 -0.77
CA TYR A 164 -5.32 12.85 0.35
C TYR A 164 -4.14 13.69 -0.12
N ARG A 165 -3.78 14.70 0.67
CA ARG A 165 -2.56 15.51 0.52
C ARG A 165 -1.70 15.42 1.77
N LYS A 166 -0.39 15.54 1.60
CA LYS A 166 0.56 15.60 2.72
C LYS A 166 0.52 16.97 3.39
N LYS A 167 0.45 17.00 4.72
CA LYS A 167 0.69 18.17 5.55
C LYS A 167 1.91 17.92 6.43
N GLN A 168 2.96 18.68 6.19
CA GLN A 168 4.21 18.53 6.92
C GLN A 168 4.01 18.86 8.40
N THR A 169 4.53 18.00 9.27
CA THR A 169 4.47 18.17 10.73
C THR A 169 5.84 18.17 11.41
N GLY A 170 6.90 17.75 10.69
CA GLY A 170 8.28 17.74 11.17
C GLY A 170 9.23 17.09 10.16
N ASP A 171 10.47 16.86 10.57
CA ASP A 171 11.48 16.23 9.71
C ASP A 171 11.10 14.77 9.41
N HIS A 172 10.91 14.46 8.12
CA HIS A 172 10.59 13.13 7.59
C HIS A 172 9.25 12.53 8.03
N THR A 173 8.34 13.31 8.61
CA THR A 173 6.98 12.87 8.95
C THR A 173 5.93 13.85 8.47
N TYR A 174 4.79 13.34 8.02
CA TYR A 174 3.65 14.15 7.62
C TYR A 174 2.34 13.49 8.02
N LEU A 175 1.30 14.30 8.12
CA LEU A 175 -0.08 13.83 8.21
C LEU A 175 -0.73 13.84 6.83
N LEU A 176 -1.76 13.03 6.65
CA LEU A 176 -2.64 13.06 5.50
C LEU A 176 -3.86 13.93 5.81
N GLU A 177 -4.21 14.82 4.90
CA GLU A 177 -5.45 15.60 4.93
C GLU A 177 -6.29 15.27 3.70
N TYR A 178 -7.60 15.08 3.88
CA TYR A 178 -8.53 14.90 2.77
C TYR A 178 -8.61 16.18 1.93
N LYS A 179 -8.54 16.03 0.60
CA LYS A 179 -8.72 17.12 -0.36
C LYS A 179 -10.22 17.41 -0.45
N LYS A 180 -10.63 18.57 0.06
CA LYS A 180 -11.98 19.09 -0.15
C LYS A 180 -12.24 19.36 -1.62
#